data_AF-A0A0D7AJR3-F1
#
_entry.id   AF-A0A0D7AJR3-F1
#
_cell.length_a   1.000
_cell.length_b   1.000
_cell.length_c   1.000
_cell.angle_alpha   90.00
_cell.angle_beta   90.00
_cell.angle_gamma   90.00
#
_symmetry.space_group_name_H-M   'P 1'
#
loop_
_entity.id
_entity.type
_entity.pdbx_description
1 polymer ?
#
loop_
_entity_poly.entity_id
_entity_poly.type
_entity_poly.pdbx_seq_one_letter_code
_entity_poly.pdbx_strand_id
1 'polypeptide(L)'
;MNYWTKFFTLFANLLSLAIWPGVMAGSSARVLIYSATVDFRHDSIPTAIQALKIEAPLDQVNDNTLARYDALLFLMNTGEVLNNTGKAALQNYLDVGGNFIAVHAAADADALRNTTFYGRELDAYFDYHPALQNATVDVIDASNPSGRYNFKLDPHDVGAVVVLSANESSYVDTGTHMDQGNPHPIAWYQEHGAGIEGGGTAGRSFYTNLGHLNESWMDDTFMAHVLGGVKRVLLSNRTKVHNSSALAIGNGNSSTSVTSLLPTSSSSTSVPSVIHPSNDV
;
A
#
# COMPACT_ATOMS: atom_id res chain seq x y z
N MET A 1 -87.18 18.49 1.56
CA MET A 1 -86.83 17.50 2.59
C MET A 1 -85.63 16.70 2.11
N ASN A 2 -84.56 16.69 2.91
CA ASN A 2 -83.45 15.73 2.94
C ASN A 2 -82.41 15.84 1.80
N TYR A 3 -81.33 16.62 2.01
CA TYR A 3 -80.06 16.22 2.63
C TYR A 3 -79.37 15.09 1.88
N TRP A 4 -78.28 15.40 1.15
CA TRP A 4 -76.97 14.79 1.36
C TRP A 4 -75.88 15.50 0.53
N THR A 5 -74.91 16.00 1.27
CA THR A 5 -73.63 16.60 0.90
C THR A 5 -72.74 15.65 0.10
N LYS A 6 -72.10 16.14 -0.97
CA LYS A 6 -70.82 15.60 -1.45
C LYS A 6 -69.87 16.75 -1.76
N PHE A 7 -68.93 16.96 -0.85
CA PHE A 7 -67.75 17.79 -1.05
C PHE A 7 -66.87 17.17 -2.14
N PHE A 8 -66.54 17.94 -3.18
CA PHE A 8 -65.44 17.66 -4.07
C PHE A 8 -64.16 18.18 -3.39
N THR A 9 -63.40 17.30 -2.74
CA THR A 9 -62.05 17.62 -2.29
C THR A 9 -61.10 17.36 -3.46
N LEU A 10 -60.64 18.44 -4.10
CA LEU A 10 -59.59 18.42 -5.11
C LEU A 10 -58.26 18.06 -4.41
N PHE A 11 -57.81 16.81 -4.50
CA PHE A 11 -56.43 16.47 -4.15
C PHE A 11 -55.51 16.95 -5.29
N ALA A 12 -54.90 18.12 -5.10
CA ALA A 12 -53.74 18.52 -5.87
C ALA A 12 -52.58 17.58 -5.49
N ASN A 13 -52.27 16.62 -6.35
CA ASN A 13 -51.02 15.86 -6.28
C ASN A 13 -49.86 16.82 -6.55
N LEU A 14 -49.31 17.41 -5.49
CA LEU A 14 -47.98 18.01 -5.48
C LEU A 14 -46.98 16.89 -5.73
N LEU A 15 -46.62 16.72 -7.01
CA LEU A 15 -45.50 15.90 -7.44
C LEU A 15 -44.24 16.52 -6.83
N SER A 16 -43.86 16.02 -5.66
CA SER A 16 -42.58 16.35 -5.03
C SER A 16 -41.52 15.72 -5.92
N LEU A 17 -40.88 16.53 -6.77
CA LEU A 17 -39.59 16.15 -7.35
C LEU A 17 -38.64 15.97 -6.17
N ALA A 18 -38.51 14.72 -5.71
CA ALA A 18 -37.36 14.30 -4.95
C ALA A 18 -36.17 14.48 -5.88
N ILE A 19 -35.49 15.63 -5.74
CA ILE A 19 -34.14 15.79 -6.24
C ILE A 19 -33.31 14.81 -5.43
N TRP A 20 -33.18 13.58 -5.92
CA TRP A 20 -32.11 12.71 -5.46
C TRP A 20 -30.82 13.47 -5.74
N PRO A 21 -29.97 13.74 -4.72
CA PRO A 21 -28.60 14.12 -4.99
C PRO A 21 -28.05 12.98 -5.85
N GLY A 22 -27.70 13.29 -7.09
CA GLY A 22 -26.98 12.36 -7.93
C GLY A 22 -25.78 11.85 -7.14
N VAL A 23 -25.57 10.54 -7.16
CA VAL A 23 -24.30 9.95 -6.71
C VAL A 23 -23.22 10.63 -7.54
N MET A 24 -22.49 11.57 -6.93
CA MET A 24 -21.31 12.14 -7.55
C MET A 24 -20.34 10.97 -7.75
N ALA A 25 -20.10 10.62 -9.01
CA ALA A 25 -19.08 9.65 -9.36
C ALA A 25 -17.73 10.20 -8.87
N GLY A 26 -17.22 9.65 -7.76
CA GLY A 26 -15.87 9.96 -7.29
C GLY A 26 -14.84 9.48 -8.31
N SER A 27 -13.73 10.21 -8.46
CA SER A 27 -12.61 9.72 -9.25
C SER A 27 -12.07 8.42 -8.63
N SER A 28 -11.71 7.44 -9.47
CA SER A 28 -11.01 6.24 -8.98
C SER A 28 -9.56 6.61 -8.65
N ALA A 29 -9.09 6.16 -7.48
CA ALA A 29 -7.69 6.31 -7.10
C ALA A 29 -6.77 5.61 -8.10
N ARG A 30 -5.62 6.23 -8.40
CA ARG A 30 -4.61 5.68 -9.30
C ARG A 30 -3.36 5.31 -8.51
N VAL A 31 -2.88 4.09 -8.67
CA VAL A 31 -1.62 3.63 -8.04
C VAL A 31 -0.62 3.32 -9.15
N LEU A 32 0.58 3.86 -9.05
CA LEU A 32 1.69 3.56 -9.97
C LEU A 32 2.55 2.46 -9.37
N ILE A 33 2.69 1.33 -10.05
CA ILE A 33 3.71 0.32 -9.72
C ILE A 33 5.04 0.72 -10.36
N TYR A 34 6.09 0.78 -9.56
CA TYR A 34 7.48 0.92 -10.00
C TYR A 34 8.28 -0.31 -9.56
N SER A 35 8.76 -1.10 -10.52
CA SER A 35 9.41 -2.39 -10.26
C SER A 35 10.77 -2.53 -10.96
N ALA A 36 11.45 -1.41 -11.21
CA ALA A 36 12.81 -1.43 -11.75
C ALA A 36 13.78 -2.06 -10.74
N THR A 37 14.80 -2.74 -11.23
CA THR A 37 15.92 -3.26 -10.44
C THR A 37 17.23 -2.97 -11.16
N VAL A 38 18.29 -2.74 -10.39
CA VAL A 38 19.68 -2.69 -10.87
C VAL A 38 20.41 -3.96 -10.48
N ASP A 39 20.09 -4.51 -9.30
CA ASP A 39 20.68 -5.73 -8.76
C ASP A 39 19.74 -6.93 -8.98
N PHE A 40 19.50 -7.75 -7.94
CA PHE A 40 18.71 -8.98 -8.05
C PHE A 40 17.27 -8.72 -8.51
N ARG A 41 16.83 -9.45 -9.54
CA ARG A 41 15.48 -9.32 -10.10
C ARG A 41 14.62 -10.48 -9.64
N HIS A 42 13.72 -10.22 -8.70
CA HIS A 42 12.79 -11.22 -8.16
C HIS A 42 11.88 -11.83 -9.24
N ASP A 43 11.87 -13.15 -9.37
CA ASP A 43 11.04 -13.89 -10.33
C ASP A 43 9.53 -13.68 -10.12
N SER A 44 9.13 -13.24 -8.93
CA SER A 44 7.74 -13.01 -8.56
C SER A 44 7.15 -11.67 -9.01
N ILE A 45 7.95 -10.69 -9.47
CA ILE A 45 7.41 -9.39 -9.89
C ILE A 45 6.37 -9.52 -11.04
N PRO A 46 6.56 -10.31 -12.11
CA PRO A 46 5.52 -10.47 -13.14
C PRO A 46 4.21 -11.03 -12.55
N THR A 47 4.30 -12.01 -11.66
CA THR A 47 3.15 -12.60 -10.94
C THR A 47 2.47 -11.56 -10.05
N ALA A 48 3.25 -10.77 -9.31
CA ALA A 48 2.76 -9.70 -8.46
C ALA A 48 1.99 -8.63 -9.24
N ILE A 49 2.57 -8.16 -10.36
CA ILE A 49 1.92 -7.19 -11.26
C ILE A 49 0.59 -7.75 -11.79
N GLN A 50 0.59 -9.02 -12.20
CA GLN A 50 -0.63 -9.69 -12.68
C GLN A 50 -1.69 -9.83 -11.58
N ALA A 51 -1.28 -10.20 -10.37
CA ALA A 51 -2.17 -10.41 -9.23
C ALA A 51 -2.77 -9.09 -8.73
N LEU A 52 -1.97 -8.03 -8.64
CA LEU A 52 -2.41 -6.72 -8.17
C LEU A 52 -3.43 -6.09 -9.12
N LYS A 53 -3.35 -6.36 -10.43
CA LYS A 53 -4.21 -5.75 -11.47
C LYS A 53 -4.24 -4.21 -11.40
N ILE A 54 -3.18 -3.63 -10.84
CA ILE A 54 -2.92 -2.19 -10.81
C ILE A 54 -2.12 -1.85 -12.07
N GLU A 55 -2.30 -0.64 -12.62
CA GLU A 55 -1.54 -0.19 -13.79
C GLU A 55 -0.02 -0.39 -13.59
N ALA A 56 0.62 -1.12 -14.51
CA ALA A 56 2.05 -1.44 -14.50
C ALA A 56 2.74 -0.97 -15.80
N PRO A 57 4.06 -0.72 -15.78
CA PRO A 57 4.73 0.43 -15.18
C PRO A 57 5.11 1.49 -16.23
N LEU A 58 5.38 2.71 -15.79
CA LEU A 58 6.02 3.75 -16.60
C LEU A 58 7.55 3.65 -16.45
N ASP A 59 8.27 3.79 -17.56
CA ASP A 59 9.74 3.70 -17.61
C ASP A 59 10.45 4.87 -16.89
N GLN A 60 9.72 5.89 -16.42
CA GLN A 60 10.30 7.09 -15.85
C GLN A 60 9.54 7.60 -14.62
N VAL A 61 10.27 7.73 -13.52
CA VAL A 61 9.87 8.48 -12.34
C VAL A 61 10.26 9.95 -12.54
N ASN A 62 9.27 10.81 -12.71
CA ASN A 62 9.42 12.27 -12.83
C ASN A 62 8.15 12.99 -12.33
N ASP A 63 8.24 14.29 -12.06
CA ASP A 63 7.15 15.07 -11.45
C ASP A 63 5.82 14.95 -12.25
N ASN A 64 5.88 15.08 -13.58
CA ASN A 64 4.70 15.00 -14.45
C ASN A 64 4.01 13.65 -14.36
N THR A 65 4.80 12.58 -14.22
CA THR A 65 4.27 11.23 -14.07
C THR A 65 3.63 11.07 -12.70
N LEU A 66 4.37 11.38 -11.64
CA LEU A 66 3.94 11.16 -10.25
C LEU A 66 2.72 12.00 -9.87
N ALA A 67 2.57 13.21 -10.43
CA ALA A 67 1.42 14.08 -10.18
C ALA A 67 0.05 13.47 -10.56
N ARG A 68 0.03 12.39 -11.34
CA ARG A 68 -1.20 11.73 -11.79
C ARG A 68 -1.66 10.58 -10.90
N TYR A 69 -0.88 10.19 -9.90
CA TYR A 69 -1.13 9.02 -9.08
C TYR A 69 -1.36 9.42 -7.62
N ASP A 70 -2.30 8.73 -6.99
CA ASP A 70 -2.67 8.90 -5.58
C ASP A 70 -1.78 8.07 -4.65
N ALA A 71 -1.13 7.02 -5.17
CA ALA A 71 -0.08 6.29 -4.47
C ALA A 71 1.01 5.81 -5.43
N LEU A 72 2.22 5.68 -4.91
CA LEU A 72 3.39 5.12 -5.59
C LEU A 72 3.79 3.83 -4.87
N LEU A 73 3.83 2.71 -5.59
CA LEU A 73 4.14 1.39 -5.06
C LEU A 73 5.48 0.91 -5.64
N PHE A 74 6.49 0.87 -4.79
CA PHE A 74 7.77 0.26 -5.09
C PHE A 74 7.69 -1.24 -4.83
N LEU A 75 7.84 -2.02 -5.90
CA LEU A 75 7.59 -3.45 -5.91
C LEU A 75 8.91 -4.19 -6.11
N MET A 76 9.48 -4.70 -5.00
CA MET A 76 10.67 -5.58 -5.04
C MET A 76 11.88 -4.94 -5.76
N ASN A 77 12.00 -3.61 -5.69
CA ASN A 77 13.12 -2.87 -6.25
C ASN A 77 14.42 -3.21 -5.51
N THR A 78 15.50 -3.39 -6.26
CA THR A 78 16.84 -3.67 -5.72
C THR A 78 17.89 -2.82 -6.41
N GLY A 79 18.90 -2.39 -5.64
CA GLY A 79 19.95 -1.47 -6.09
C GLY A 79 19.44 -0.04 -6.36
N GLU A 80 20.36 0.86 -6.72
CA GLU A 80 20.08 2.29 -6.90
C GLU A 80 19.26 2.59 -8.18
N VAL A 81 17.94 2.40 -8.10
CA VAL A 81 17.03 2.37 -9.27
C VAL A 81 16.60 3.75 -9.77
N LEU A 82 16.89 4.83 -9.05
CA LEU A 82 16.61 6.20 -9.50
C LEU A 82 17.89 6.99 -9.69
N ASN A 83 17.96 7.72 -10.80
CA ASN A 83 18.94 8.80 -10.96
C ASN A 83 18.53 10.04 -10.15
N ASN A 84 19.37 11.08 -10.15
CA ASN A 84 19.11 12.31 -9.39
C ASN A 84 17.78 12.98 -9.71
N THR A 85 17.34 12.95 -10.98
CA THR A 85 16.03 13.49 -11.37
C THR A 85 14.88 12.68 -10.79
N GLY A 86 14.97 11.35 -10.82
CA GLY A 86 13.98 10.46 -10.21
C GLY A 86 13.91 10.62 -8.69
N LYS A 87 15.06 10.77 -8.03
CA LYS A 87 15.14 11.03 -6.58
C LYS A 87 14.48 12.36 -6.20
N ALA A 88 14.77 13.43 -6.95
CA ALA A 88 14.15 14.73 -6.74
C ALA A 88 12.63 14.66 -6.93
N ALA A 89 12.17 13.94 -7.96
CA ALA A 89 10.73 13.76 -8.18
C ALA A 89 10.06 12.95 -7.06
N LEU A 90 10.72 11.91 -6.55
CA LEU A 90 10.23 11.15 -5.40
C LEU A 90 10.16 12.02 -4.15
N GLN A 91 11.20 12.81 -3.83
CA GLN A 91 11.19 13.74 -2.71
C GLN A 91 10.04 14.74 -2.83
N ASN A 92 9.92 15.40 -4.00
CA ASN A 92 8.83 16.35 -4.27
C ASN A 92 7.45 15.70 -4.06
N TYR A 93 7.27 14.47 -4.56
CA TYR A 93 6.03 13.73 -4.41
C TYR A 93 5.69 13.47 -2.94
N LEU A 94 6.66 13.04 -2.13
CA LEU A 94 6.48 12.83 -0.69
C LEU A 94 6.16 14.15 0.03
N ASP A 95 6.89 15.22 -0.28
CA ASP A 95 6.77 16.54 0.36
C ASP A 95 5.41 17.20 0.19
N VAL A 96 4.67 16.84 -0.85
CA VAL A 96 3.35 17.42 -1.15
C VAL A 96 2.19 16.47 -0.85
N GLY A 97 2.43 15.38 -0.13
CA GLY A 97 1.37 14.51 0.39
C GLY A 97 1.14 13.24 -0.40
N GLY A 98 2.06 12.88 -1.29
CA GLY A 98 2.04 11.63 -2.01
C GLY A 98 2.07 10.43 -1.06
N ASN A 99 1.23 9.43 -1.32
CA ASN A 99 1.21 8.19 -0.53
C ASN A 99 2.22 7.20 -1.09
N PHE A 100 2.89 6.46 -0.21
CA PHE A 100 3.98 5.56 -0.59
C PHE A 100 3.77 4.14 -0.09
N ILE A 101 4.15 3.16 -0.91
CA ILE A 101 4.09 1.74 -0.57
C ILE A 101 5.40 1.10 -0.97
N ALA A 102 6.00 0.30 -0.10
CA ALA A 102 7.15 -0.52 -0.47
C ALA A 102 6.90 -1.99 -0.08
N VAL A 103 7.22 -2.90 -1.01
CA VAL A 103 7.02 -4.35 -0.85
C VAL A 103 8.35 -5.08 -1.05
N HIS A 104 8.67 -5.98 -0.12
CA HIS A 104 9.87 -6.81 -0.08
C HIS A 104 11.16 -5.97 -0.15
N ALA A 105 12.07 -6.25 -1.08
CA ALA A 105 13.35 -5.56 -1.18
C ALA A 105 13.24 -4.02 -1.28
N ALA A 106 12.13 -3.50 -1.81
CA ALA A 106 11.89 -2.06 -1.79
C ALA A 106 11.74 -1.49 -0.37
N ALA A 107 11.14 -2.26 0.54
CA ALA A 107 10.97 -1.92 1.95
C ALA A 107 12.28 -2.02 2.76
N ASP A 108 13.34 -2.60 2.19
CA ASP A 108 14.63 -2.76 2.86
C ASP A 108 15.61 -1.61 2.54
N ALA A 109 15.11 -0.47 2.09
CA ALA A 109 15.89 0.66 1.54
C ALA A 109 16.81 0.31 0.36
N ASP A 110 16.72 -0.90 -0.19
CA ASP A 110 17.66 -1.38 -1.21
C ASP A 110 17.60 -0.55 -2.50
N ALA A 111 16.40 -0.07 -2.82
CA ALA A 111 16.11 0.74 -3.99
C ALA A 111 16.92 2.06 -4.07
N LEU A 112 17.32 2.63 -2.91
CA LEU A 112 17.98 3.95 -2.84
C LEU A 112 18.91 4.05 -1.61
N ARG A 113 19.82 3.08 -1.44
CA ARG A 113 20.70 2.95 -0.25
C ARG A 113 21.44 4.22 0.15
N ASN A 114 21.81 5.07 -0.82
CA ASN A 114 22.56 6.31 -0.57
C ASN A 114 21.68 7.56 -0.42
N THR A 115 20.36 7.39 -0.34
CA THR A 115 19.40 8.48 -0.33
C THR A 115 18.77 8.60 1.04
N THR A 116 19.21 9.58 1.83
CA THR A 116 18.86 9.72 3.25
C THR A 116 17.35 9.82 3.48
N PHE A 117 16.63 10.56 2.64
CA PHE A 117 15.18 10.71 2.80
C PHE A 117 14.43 9.39 2.60
N TYR A 118 14.92 8.52 1.72
CA TYR A 118 14.28 7.24 1.44
C TYR A 118 14.43 6.30 2.63
N GLY A 119 15.62 6.26 3.22
CA GLY A 119 15.82 5.50 4.45
C GLY A 119 14.98 6.01 5.62
N ARG A 120 14.76 7.33 5.74
CA ARG A 120 13.81 7.89 6.72
C ARG A 120 12.36 7.53 6.41
N GLU A 121 11.97 7.59 5.13
CA GLU A 121 10.62 7.25 4.69
C GLU A 121 10.25 5.83 5.15
N LEU A 122 11.14 4.87 4.90
CA LEU A 122 10.94 3.48 5.33
C LEU A 122 11.11 3.32 6.85
N ASP A 123 12.13 3.97 7.41
CA ASP A 123 12.72 3.70 8.73
C ASP A 123 13.22 2.27 8.88
N ALA A 124 13.75 1.74 7.79
CA ALA A 124 14.23 0.38 7.65
C ALA A 124 15.39 0.37 6.65
N TYR A 125 16.49 -0.28 7.02
CA TYR A 125 17.60 -0.58 6.11
C TYR A 125 17.88 -2.08 6.15
N PHE A 126 18.11 -2.66 4.98
CA PHE A 126 18.50 -4.04 4.84
C PHE A 126 19.77 -4.33 5.64
N ASP A 127 19.76 -5.44 6.38
CA ASP A 127 20.95 -6.01 7.01
C ASP A 127 21.28 -7.36 6.37
N TYR A 128 20.35 -8.32 6.50
CA TYR A 128 20.52 -9.71 6.09
C TYR A 128 19.17 -10.44 6.07
N HIS A 129 19.07 -11.56 5.35
CA HIS A 129 17.99 -12.53 5.57
C HIS A 129 18.56 -13.96 5.68
N PRO A 130 18.00 -14.83 6.55
CA PRO A 130 18.34 -16.25 6.55
C PRO A 130 17.92 -16.92 5.23
N ALA A 131 18.37 -18.16 5.01
CA ALA A 131 17.87 -18.97 3.90
C ALA A 131 16.33 -19.05 3.93
N LEU A 132 15.72 -19.03 2.74
CA LEU A 132 14.27 -19.10 2.59
C LEU A 132 13.73 -20.35 3.28
N GLN A 133 12.79 -20.15 4.19
CA GLN A 133 12.18 -21.20 5.00
C GLN A 133 10.83 -20.74 5.53
N ASN A 134 10.07 -21.70 6.07
CA ASN A 134 8.81 -21.38 6.72
C ASN A 134 9.06 -20.69 8.06
N ALA A 135 8.28 -19.66 8.33
CA ALA A 135 8.31 -18.92 9.58
C ALA A 135 6.90 -18.50 9.99
N THR A 136 6.64 -18.46 11.29
CA THR A 136 5.37 -18.03 11.86
C THR A 136 5.33 -16.53 11.99
N VAL A 137 4.18 -15.99 11.64
CA VAL A 137 3.84 -14.59 11.63
C VAL A 137 2.92 -14.30 12.80
N ASP A 138 3.29 -13.35 13.63
CA ASP A 138 2.43 -12.87 14.69
C ASP A 138 1.74 -11.57 14.25
N VAL A 139 0.44 -11.48 14.49
CA VAL A 139 -0.35 -10.28 14.23
C VAL A 139 -0.32 -9.41 15.49
N ILE A 140 0.36 -8.27 15.41
CA ILE A 140 0.51 -7.31 16.52
C ILE A 140 -0.71 -6.41 16.64
N ASP A 141 -1.24 -5.94 15.50
CA ASP A 141 -2.51 -5.25 15.43
C ASP A 141 -3.44 -5.95 14.44
N ALA A 142 -4.48 -6.59 14.97
CA ALA A 142 -5.49 -7.30 14.19
C ALA A 142 -6.34 -6.38 13.29
N SER A 143 -6.13 -5.06 13.34
CA SER A 143 -6.66 -4.15 12.34
C SER A 143 -6.12 -4.43 10.93
N ASN A 144 -4.99 -5.16 10.76
CA ASN A 144 -4.49 -5.74 9.50
C ASN A 144 -3.47 -6.92 9.70
N PRO A 145 -3.65 -8.12 9.09
CA PRO A 145 -2.76 -9.30 9.27
C PRO A 145 -1.68 -9.53 8.15
N SER A 146 -0.47 -10.09 8.46
CA SER A 146 0.58 -10.79 7.64
C SER A 146 2.10 -10.74 8.10
N GLY A 147 3.05 -11.29 7.33
CA GLY A 147 4.39 -11.84 7.69
C GLY A 147 5.70 -11.17 7.20
N ARG A 148 6.82 -11.94 7.12
CA ARG A 148 8.21 -11.66 7.65
C ARG A 148 9.38 -11.38 6.68
N TYR A 149 10.32 -10.44 7.02
CA TYR A 149 11.83 -10.45 6.89
C TYR A 149 12.48 -9.35 7.80
N ASN A 150 13.82 -9.23 7.84
CA ASN A 150 14.67 -8.60 8.88
C ASN A 150 15.20 -7.16 8.62
N PHE A 151 15.37 -6.33 9.67
CA PHE A 151 15.84 -4.93 9.57
C PHE A 151 16.92 -4.49 10.55
N LYS A 152 17.51 -3.33 10.24
CA LYS A 152 18.51 -2.62 11.06
C LYS A 152 17.94 -1.58 12.04
N LEU A 153 16.72 -1.07 11.84
CA LEU A 153 16.12 0.01 12.62
C LEU A 153 14.73 -0.39 13.13
N ASP A 154 14.33 0.11 14.30
CA ASP A 154 13.02 -0.12 14.88
C ASP A 154 12.02 0.93 14.34
N PRO A 155 11.04 0.55 13.50
CA PRO A 155 10.05 1.46 12.93
C PRO A 155 9.20 2.21 13.98
N HIS A 156 9.20 1.78 15.25
CA HIS A 156 8.59 2.56 16.32
C HIS A 156 9.23 3.94 16.52
N ASP A 157 10.50 4.13 16.15
CA ASP A 157 11.23 5.38 16.34
C ASP A 157 10.69 6.55 15.50
N VAL A 158 10.01 6.27 14.37
CA VAL A 158 9.30 7.27 13.55
C VAL A 158 7.79 7.35 13.82
N GLY A 159 7.31 6.70 14.89
CA GLY A 159 5.88 6.64 15.21
C GLY A 159 5.07 5.75 14.26
N ALA A 160 5.72 4.76 13.64
CA ALA A 160 5.00 3.77 12.86
C ALA A 160 4.13 2.87 13.73
N VAL A 161 3.07 2.35 13.11
CA VAL A 161 2.25 1.30 13.70
C VAL A 161 2.64 -0.02 13.07
N VAL A 162 3.37 -0.82 13.84
CA VAL A 162 3.71 -2.21 13.50
C VAL A 162 2.42 -3.01 13.54
N VAL A 163 2.02 -3.51 12.37
CA VAL A 163 0.84 -4.38 12.28
C VAL A 163 1.24 -5.82 12.55
N LEU A 164 2.51 -6.16 12.26
CA LEU A 164 2.96 -7.51 12.06
C LEU A 164 4.37 -7.72 12.54
N SER A 165 4.57 -8.88 13.14
CA SER A 165 5.87 -9.26 13.64
C SER A 165 6.25 -10.69 13.38
N ALA A 166 7.54 -10.86 13.46
CA ALA A 166 8.23 -12.04 13.19
C ALA A 166 8.33 -12.84 14.50
N ASN A 167 7.71 -14.05 14.56
CA ASN A 167 8.01 -15.05 15.60
C ASN A 167 9.41 -15.73 15.49
N GLU A 168 10.43 -15.18 16.14
CA GLU A 168 11.84 -15.63 16.02
C GLU A 168 12.10 -17.09 16.41
N SER A 169 11.18 -17.70 17.15
CA SER A 169 11.29 -19.11 17.55
C SER A 169 10.91 -20.12 16.47
N SER A 170 10.38 -19.66 15.33
CA SER A 170 9.74 -20.50 14.32
C SER A 170 10.60 -20.85 13.10
N TYR A 171 11.82 -20.31 13.02
CA TYR A 171 12.77 -20.54 11.92
C TYR A 171 14.19 -20.54 12.47
N VAL A 172 15.12 -21.00 11.64
CA VAL A 172 16.54 -21.07 11.97
C VAL A 172 17.23 -19.87 11.35
N ASP A 173 17.76 -18.99 12.20
CA ASP A 173 18.69 -17.93 11.80
C ASP A 173 20.06 -18.21 12.43
N THR A 174 21.04 -18.56 11.60
CA THR A 174 22.43 -18.76 12.03
C THR A 174 23.32 -17.58 11.63
N GLY A 175 22.74 -16.51 11.07
CA GLY A 175 23.45 -15.32 10.65
C GLY A 175 23.88 -14.46 11.83
N THR A 176 24.89 -13.62 11.60
CA THR A 176 25.18 -12.50 12.49
C THR A 176 24.37 -11.31 11.99
N HIS A 177 23.51 -10.75 12.83
CA HIS A 177 22.66 -9.61 12.49
C HIS A 177 22.69 -8.55 13.60
N MET A 178 22.31 -7.33 13.24
CA MET A 178 22.08 -6.25 14.22
C MET A 178 20.76 -6.46 14.98
N ASP A 179 20.51 -5.63 16.00
CA ASP A 179 19.20 -5.59 16.65
C ASP A 179 18.13 -5.17 15.63
N GLN A 180 17.03 -5.92 15.59
CA GLN A 180 15.98 -5.82 14.58
C GLN A 180 14.67 -5.33 15.18
N GLY A 181 14.69 -4.93 16.46
CA GLY A 181 13.51 -4.56 17.21
C GLY A 181 12.81 -5.78 17.82
N ASN A 182 12.03 -5.54 18.88
CA ASN A 182 11.28 -6.58 19.58
C ASN A 182 9.87 -6.05 19.99
N PRO A 183 8.78 -6.65 19.48
CA PRO A 183 8.75 -7.79 18.56
C PRO A 183 9.30 -7.40 17.18
N HIS A 184 9.98 -8.34 16.52
CA HIS A 184 10.64 -8.12 15.24
C HIS A 184 9.63 -7.64 14.17
N PRO A 185 9.64 -6.40 13.72
CA PRO A 185 8.61 -5.85 12.84
C PRO A 185 8.88 -6.20 11.38
N ILE A 186 7.82 -6.50 10.64
CA ILE A 186 7.91 -7.02 9.24
C ILE A 186 6.89 -6.41 8.29
N ALA A 187 5.95 -5.65 8.88
CA ALA A 187 5.08 -4.75 8.17
C ALA A 187 4.53 -3.71 9.14
N TRP A 188 4.46 -2.47 8.64
CA TRP A 188 4.00 -1.32 9.40
C TRP A 188 3.38 -0.30 8.46
N TYR A 189 2.66 0.65 9.04
CA TYR A 189 2.23 1.85 8.34
C TYR A 189 2.64 3.10 9.10
N GLN A 190 2.80 4.20 8.36
CA GLN A 190 3.00 5.53 8.92
C GLN A 190 1.81 6.40 8.51
N GLU A 191 1.15 7.02 9.49
CA GLU A 191 0.09 8.02 9.21
C GLU A 191 0.66 9.29 8.57
N HIS A 192 1.94 9.55 8.83
CA HIS A 192 2.73 10.64 8.30
C HIS A 192 4.09 10.09 7.89
N GLY A 193 4.33 9.90 6.59
CA GLY A 193 5.61 9.45 6.04
C GLY A 193 6.79 10.31 6.54
N ALA A 194 7.85 9.67 7.03
CA ALA A 194 9.00 10.33 7.64
C ALA A 194 10.07 10.82 6.63
N GLY A 195 9.86 10.59 5.34
CA GLY A 195 10.78 10.97 4.25
C GLY A 195 10.70 12.44 3.83
N ILE A 196 9.74 13.21 4.32
CA ILE A 196 9.57 14.60 3.89
C ILE A 196 10.72 15.52 4.31
N GLU A 197 10.97 16.58 3.55
CA GLU A 197 11.83 17.70 3.92
C GLU A 197 11.04 18.85 4.57
N GLY A 198 11.77 19.75 5.26
CA GLY A 198 11.22 20.71 6.21
C GLY A 198 10.08 21.58 5.66
N GLY A 199 8.90 21.49 6.29
CA GLY A 199 7.70 22.26 5.94
C GLY A 199 6.78 21.54 4.94
N GLY A 200 7.17 20.36 4.45
CA GLY A 200 6.32 19.50 3.64
C GLY A 200 5.08 19.00 4.37
N THR A 201 4.14 18.47 3.59
CA THR A 201 2.93 17.80 4.09
C THR A 201 3.04 16.33 3.76
N ALA A 202 3.30 15.47 4.76
CA ALA A 202 3.42 14.04 4.53
C ALA A 202 2.10 13.37 4.15
N GLY A 203 2.20 12.41 3.22
CA GLY A 203 1.17 11.40 2.94
C GLY A 203 1.22 10.25 3.95
N ARG A 204 0.48 9.18 3.65
CA ARG A 204 0.55 7.92 4.37
C ARG A 204 1.48 6.94 3.67
N SER A 205 2.09 6.07 4.46
CA SER A 205 2.98 5.05 3.92
C SER A 205 2.74 3.67 4.50
N PHE A 206 3.00 2.64 3.72
CA PHE A 206 2.83 1.24 4.10
C PHE A 206 3.97 0.38 3.60
N TYR A 207 4.43 -0.53 4.45
CA TYR A 207 5.60 -1.34 4.22
C TYR A 207 5.33 -2.79 4.59
N THR A 208 5.86 -3.71 3.79
CA THR A 208 5.88 -5.13 4.13
C THR A 208 7.08 -5.79 3.49
N ASN A 209 7.77 -6.65 4.22
CA ASN A 209 8.88 -7.38 3.63
C ASN A 209 8.47 -8.62 2.87
N LEU A 210 7.23 -9.06 2.98
CA LEU A 210 6.77 -10.25 2.27
C LEU A 210 6.73 -10.06 0.76
N GLY A 211 6.57 -11.19 0.07
CA GLY A 211 6.29 -11.22 -1.36
C GLY A 211 7.46 -11.66 -2.22
N HIS A 212 8.50 -12.28 -1.65
CA HIS A 212 9.62 -12.82 -2.41
C HIS A 212 9.19 -13.87 -3.45
N LEU A 213 8.35 -14.82 -3.04
CA LEU A 213 7.97 -15.99 -3.81
C LEU A 213 6.73 -15.76 -4.68
N ASN A 214 6.62 -16.48 -5.80
CA ASN A 214 5.43 -16.48 -6.66
C ASN A 214 4.19 -16.92 -5.89
N GLU A 215 4.36 -17.94 -5.05
CA GLU A 215 3.35 -18.55 -4.20
C GLU A 215 2.73 -17.52 -3.26
N SER A 216 3.51 -16.55 -2.78
CA SER A 216 2.98 -15.46 -1.95
C SER A 216 1.91 -14.68 -2.72
N TRP A 217 2.18 -14.29 -3.96
CA TRP A 217 1.24 -13.53 -4.80
C TRP A 217 0.04 -14.33 -5.30
N MET A 218 0.02 -15.65 -5.07
CA MET A 218 -1.11 -16.54 -5.31
C MET A 218 -1.88 -16.88 -4.03
N ASP A 219 -1.39 -16.47 -2.87
CA ASP A 219 -2.03 -16.70 -1.58
C ASP A 219 -3.02 -15.57 -1.25
N ASP A 220 -4.27 -15.95 -0.98
CA ASP A 220 -5.34 -14.98 -0.70
C ASP A 220 -5.09 -14.16 0.57
N THR A 221 -4.41 -14.73 1.58
CA THR A 221 -4.09 -14.01 2.83
C THR A 221 -3.06 -12.93 2.57
N PHE A 222 -2.01 -13.25 1.83
CA PHE A 222 -1.00 -12.28 1.42
C PHE A 222 -1.59 -11.19 0.53
N MET A 223 -2.43 -11.56 -0.43
CA MET A 223 -3.11 -10.58 -1.27
C MET A 223 -4.02 -9.66 -0.47
N ALA A 224 -4.77 -10.18 0.50
CA ALA A 224 -5.61 -9.38 1.39
C ALA A 224 -4.78 -8.37 2.22
N HIS A 225 -3.59 -8.76 2.68
CA HIS A 225 -2.66 -7.87 3.36
C HIS A 225 -2.19 -6.71 2.50
N VAL A 226 -1.64 -7.01 1.31
CA VAL A 226 -1.11 -5.97 0.42
C VAL A 226 -2.22 -5.00 0.02
N LEU A 227 -3.41 -5.52 -0.31
CA LEU A 227 -4.56 -4.69 -0.66
C LEU A 227 -5.11 -3.89 0.55
N GLY A 228 -5.02 -4.44 1.76
CA GLY A 228 -5.33 -3.73 3.01
C GLY A 228 -4.40 -2.53 3.23
N GLY A 229 -3.10 -2.73 3.03
CA GLY A 229 -2.09 -1.66 3.07
C GLY A 229 -2.31 -0.59 2.00
N VAL A 230 -2.54 -0.99 0.75
CA VAL A 230 -2.90 -0.07 -0.36
C VAL A 230 -4.13 0.75 0.01
N LYS A 231 -5.18 0.11 0.55
CA LYS A 231 -6.39 0.80 1.01
C LYS A 231 -6.09 1.77 2.14
N ARG A 232 -5.24 1.40 3.11
CA ARG A 232 -4.89 2.27 4.25
C ARG A 232 -4.23 3.56 3.80
N VAL A 233 -3.27 3.48 2.88
CA VAL A 233 -2.59 4.68 2.40
C VAL A 233 -3.52 5.56 1.56
N LEU A 234 -4.38 4.93 0.74
CA LEU A 234 -5.36 5.67 -0.08
C LEU A 234 -6.43 6.37 0.75
N LEU A 235 -6.71 5.95 1.98
CA LEU A 235 -7.61 6.68 2.90
C LEU A 235 -7.03 8.02 3.40
N SER A 236 -5.80 8.38 3.00
CA SER A 236 -5.22 9.70 3.21
C SER A 236 -6.06 10.80 2.55
N ASN A 237 -6.21 11.95 3.21
CA ASN A 237 -6.89 13.13 2.65
C ASN A 237 -5.92 14.09 1.93
N ARG A 238 -4.72 13.60 1.58
CA ARG A 238 -3.62 14.39 1.01
C ARG A 238 -3.57 14.39 -0.51
N THR A 239 -4.39 13.59 -1.19
CA THR A 239 -4.45 13.51 -2.66
C THR A 239 -5.82 13.90 -3.20
N LYS A 240 -5.88 14.21 -4.50
CA LYS A 240 -7.08 14.73 -5.17
C LYS A 240 -8.29 13.82 -5.14
N VAL A 241 -8.12 12.50 -4.99
CA VAL A 241 -9.24 11.55 -4.89
C VAL A 241 -10.11 11.76 -3.64
N HIS A 242 -9.53 12.20 -2.52
CA HIS A 242 -10.27 12.44 -1.27
C HIS A 242 -10.28 13.90 -0.82
N ASN A 243 -9.51 14.76 -1.48
CA ASN A 243 -9.46 16.18 -1.21
C ASN A 243 -9.16 16.95 -2.50
N SER A 244 -10.19 17.51 -3.14
CA SER A 244 -10.04 18.28 -4.38
C SER A 244 -9.17 19.54 -4.22
N SER A 245 -8.93 19.98 -2.97
CA SER A 245 -8.06 21.11 -2.61
C SER A 245 -6.67 20.65 -2.14
N ALA A 246 -6.37 19.35 -2.22
CA ALA A 246 -5.03 18.84 -1.98
C ALA A 246 -4.01 19.45 -2.94
N LEU A 247 -2.74 19.42 -2.52
CA LEU A 247 -1.61 19.82 -3.35
C LEU A 247 -1.53 18.93 -4.60
N ALA A 248 -0.70 19.31 -5.57
CA ALA A 248 -0.79 18.98 -7.01
C ALA A 248 -0.85 17.50 -7.45
N ILE A 249 -0.97 16.52 -6.56
CA ILE A 249 -0.86 15.08 -6.79
C ILE A 249 -2.21 14.35 -6.74
N GLY A 250 -2.38 13.37 -7.63
CA GLY A 250 -3.54 12.47 -7.67
C GLY A 250 -4.49 12.75 -8.83
N ASN A 251 -5.43 11.83 -9.08
CA ASN A 251 -6.38 11.97 -10.17
C ASN A 251 -7.52 12.94 -9.81
N GLY A 252 -7.40 14.19 -10.24
CA GLY A 252 -8.45 15.21 -10.10
C GLY A 252 -9.47 15.28 -11.24
N ASN A 253 -9.31 14.47 -12.31
CA ASN A 253 -10.22 14.51 -13.45
C ASN A 253 -11.33 13.46 -13.30
N SER A 254 -12.56 13.98 -13.13
CA SER A 254 -13.80 13.22 -13.21
C SER A 254 -14.05 12.81 -14.66
N SER A 255 -13.63 11.60 -15.06
CA SER A 255 -14.37 10.71 -15.99
C SER A 255 -13.47 9.58 -16.52
N THR A 256 -13.53 8.41 -15.88
CA THR A 256 -13.50 7.11 -16.57
C THR A 256 -13.91 6.01 -15.60
N SER A 257 -14.80 5.14 -16.06
CA SER A 257 -15.63 4.24 -15.24
C SER A 257 -15.02 2.83 -15.04
N VAL A 258 -15.54 2.13 -14.00
CA VAL A 258 -15.61 0.65 -13.74
C VAL A 258 -14.28 0.00 -13.27
N THR A 259 -14.17 -0.83 -12.22
CA THR A 259 -14.96 -1.99 -11.76
C THR A 259 -14.75 -2.24 -10.26
N SER A 260 -15.81 -2.61 -9.52
CA SER A 260 -15.75 -2.88 -8.08
C SER A 260 -14.94 -4.14 -7.75
N LEU A 261 -13.91 -4.01 -6.92
CA LEU A 261 -13.11 -5.12 -6.37
C LEU A 261 -13.78 -5.81 -5.17
N LEU A 262 -15.10 -6.09 -5.22
CA LEU A 262 -15.79 -6.78 -4.13
C LEU A 262 -16.02 -8.25 -4.46
N PRO A 263 -15.33 -9.20 -3.81
CA PRO A 263 -15.93 -10.45 -3.42
C PRO A 263 -16.65 -10.29 -2.07
N THR A 264 -17.87 -10.81 -2.01
CA THR A 264 -18.67 -10.95 -0.79
C THR A 264 -17.98 -11.87 0.21
N SER A 265 -18.02 -11.48 1.48
CA SER A 265 -17.53 -12.25 2.62
C SER A 265 -18.07 -13.68 2.65
N SER A 266 -17.19 -14.67 2.57
CA SER A 266 -17.46 -16.01 3.06
C SER A 266 -16.37 -16.39 4.07
N SER A 267 -16.79 -16.59 5.31
CA SER A 267 -15.98 -17.17 6.37
C SER A 267 -15.44 -18.54 5.95
N SER A 268 -14.12 -18.73 5.98
CA SER A 268 -13.56 -20.08 5.99
C SER A 268 -12.38 -20.16 6.95
N THR A 269 -12.40 -21.25 7.70
CA THR A 269 -11.50 -21.66 8.78
C THR A 269 -10.12 -22.03 8.26
N SER A 270 -9.10 -21.67 9.05
CA SER A 270 -7.68 -21.99 8.85
C SER A 270 -7.44 -23.47 8.57
N VAL A 271 -6.76 -23.76 7.45
CA VAL A 271 -6.10 -25.04 7.19
C VAL A 271 -4.61 -24.75 7.01
N PRO A 272 -3.70 -25.49 7.68
CA PRO A 272 -2.26 -25.31 7.49
C PRO A 272 -1.85 -25.89 6.13
N SER A 273 -1.28 -25.05 5.25
CA SER A 273 -0.71 -25.48 3.98
C SER A 273 0.76 -25.85 4.16
N VAL A 274 1.12 -27.07 3.76
CA VAL A 274 2.49 -27.59 3.69
C VAL A 274 2.99 -27.34 2.27
N ILE A 275 4.13 -26.65 2.11
CA ILE A 275 4.82 -26.50 0.83
C ILE A 275 6.29 -26.89 1.01
N HIS A 276 6.77 -27.75 0.09
CA HIS A 276 8.12 -28.31 0.01
C HIS A 276 9.10 -27.29 -0.60
N PRO A 277 10.38 -27.27 -0.14
CA PRO A 277 11.39 -26.42 -0.75
C PRO A 277 11.96 -27.05 -2.03
N SER A 278 11.98 -26.29 -3.12
CA SER A 278 12.99 -26.42 -4.18
C SER A 278 14.03 -25.32 -3.96
N ASN A 279 15.28 -25.71 -3.76
CA ASN A 279 16.43 -24.83 -3.64
C ASN A 279 16.54 -23.94 -4.89
N ASP A 280 16.86 -22.65 -4.72
CA ASP A 280 17.93 -21.99 -5.48
C ASP A 280 18.27 -20.60 -4.88
N VAL A 281 19.45 -20.13 -5.28
CA VAL A 281 20.41 -19.17 -4.71
C VAL A 281 19.92 -17.73 -4.61
#